data_AF-A0A2H6A8I0-F1
#
_entry.id   AF-A0A2H6A8I0-F1
#
_cell.length_a   1.000
_cell.length_b   1.000
_cell.length_c   1.000
_cell.angle_alpha   90.00
_cell.angle_beta   90.00
_cell.angle_gamma   90.00
#
_symmetry.space_group_name_H-M   'P 1'
#
loop_
_entity.id
_entity.type
_entity.pdbx_description
1 polymer ?
#
loop_
_entity_poly.entity_id
_entity_poly.type
_entity_poly.pdbx_seq_one_letter_code
_entity_poly.pdbx_strand_id
1 'polypeptide(L)'
;MLPIKVLSFVLLIVGLVAGYLIGYSTTSQKVFQQTNNANVEKLAQEMMADHKHTHNVGHEHMHMHEPFEVSEEQAPSVDLVVFKDAKDGWNLYLDTKNFKFTPGNVNKENIIGEGHAHLYIDGDKIGRIYSNWYHLPASWLEKGEHKIKIDLTTNDHKTYSVNGKEVSDEETIIVE
;
A
#
# COMPACT_ATOMS: atom_id res chain seq x y z
N MET A 1 14.20 -55.71 20.59
CA MET A 1 13.59 -54.49 21.14
C MET A 1 14.71 -53.65 21.75
N LEU A 2 15.02 -52.50 21.14
CA LEU A 2 16.10 -51.57 21.52
C LEU A 2 15.45 -50.20 21.78
N PRO A 3 15.81 -49.45 22.84
CA PRO A 3 15.29 -48.11 23.05
C PRO A 3 16.15 -47.06 22.34
N ILE A 4 15.47 -46.24 21.56
CA ILE A 4 15.91 -44.99 20.94
C ILE A 4 15.83 -43.87 21.98
N LYS A 5 16.80 -42.93 21.97
CA LYS A 5 16.57 -41.47 21.95
C LYS A 5 17.88 -40.67 21.96
N VAL A 6 18.17 -40.09 20.79
CA VAL A 6 19.09 -38.95 20.59
C VAL A 6 18.32 -37.68 20.97
N LEU A 7 18.93 -36.77 21.74
CA LEU A 7 18.43 -35.40 21.85
C LEU A 7 19.59 -34.40 21.83
N SER A 8 19.45 -33.44 20.93
CA SER A 8 20.46 -32.51 20.43
C SER A 8 20.64 -31.29 21.33
N PHE A 9 21.86 -30.77 21.34
CA PHE A 9 22.28 -29.48 21.88
C PHE A 9 21.56 -28.30 21.21
N VAL A 10 21.06 -27.34 22.01
CA VAL A 10 21.02 -25.90 21.67
C VAL A 10 21.17 -25.07 22.96
N LEU A 11 22.22 -24.25 23.00
CA LEU A 11 22.46 -23.19 23.99
C LEU A 11 21.55 -22.00 23.69
N LEU A 12 20.97 -21.35 24.71
CA LEU A 12 20.58 -19.95 24.59
C LEU A 12 20.78 -19.23 25.93
N ILE A 13 21.59 -18.16 25.86
CA ILE A 13 22.02 -17.30 26.96
C ILE A 13 21.17 -16.02 26.86
N VAL A 14 20.44 -15.63 27.90
CA VAL A 14 19.91 -14.27 28.05
C VAL A 14 20.07 -13.83 29.50
N GLY A 15 20.74 -12.70 29.68
CA GLY A 15 21.36 -12.26 30.93
C GLY A 15 20.42 -11.70 32.00
N LEU A 16 20.83 -11.95 33.26
CA LEU A 16 20.33 -11.29 34.46
C LEU A 16 21.15 -10.01 34.71
N VAL A 17 20.52 -8.84 34.54
CA VAL A 17 21.04 -7.59 35.10
C VAL A 17 20.50 -7.47 36.53
N ALA A 18 21.32 -7.86 37.50
CA ALA A 18 21.05 -7.64 38.92
C ALA A 18 21.48 -6.21 39.29
N GLY A 19 20.54 -5.28 39.27
CA GLY A 19 20.71 -3.93 39.81
C GLY A 19 20.55 -3.93 41.33
N TYR A 20 21.57 -3.38 42.00
CA TYR A 20 21.69 -3.15 43.44
C TYR A 20 20.42 -2.54 44.08
N LEU A 21 19.86 -3.23 45.09
CA LEU A 21 18.90 -2.67 46.04
C LEU A 21 19.65 -1.96 47.18
N ILE A 22 19.71 -0.62 47.13
CA ILE A 22 19.94 0.22 48.32
C ILE A 22 18.55 0.50 48.90
N GLY A 23 18.34 0.09 50.15
CA GLY A 23 17.06 0.16 50.84
C GLY A 23 16.59 1.58 51.09
N TYR A 24 15.41 1.91 50.57
CA TYR A 24 14.64 3.07 51.02
C TYR A 24 13.63 2.62 52.08
N SER A 25 13.56 3.39 53.17
CA SER A 25 12.65 3.17 54.29
C SER A 25 11.18 3.07 53.85
N THR A 26 10.39 2.29 54.58
CA THR A 26 8.97 1.97 54.31
C THR A 26 8.05 3.20 54.16
N THR A 27 8.48 4.37 54.61
CA THR A 27 7.77 5.64 54.43
C THR A 27 7.87 6.18 52.99
N SER A 28 8.96 5.90 52.27
CA SER A 28 9.17 6.35 50.88
C SER A 28 8.36 5.54 49.86
N GLN A 29 8.06 4.27 50.17
CA GLN A 29 7.20 3.43 49.31
C GLN A 29 5.76 3.94 49.24
N LYS A 30 5.21 4.48 50.34
CA LYS A 30 3.84 5.00 50.36
C LYS A 30 3.70 6.29 49.56
N VAL A 31 4.69 7.18 49.63
CA VAL A 31 4.70 8.42 48.83
C VAL A 31 4.92 8.11 47.34
N PHE A 32 5.79 7.16 46.99
CA PHE A 32 5.96 6.71 45.60
C PHE A 32 4.70 6.02 45.04
N GLN A 33 4.04 5.14 45.81
CA GLN A 33 2.76 4.52 45.39
C GLN A 33 1.65 5.55 45.19
N GLN A 34 1.51 6.53 46.08
CA GLN A 34 0.45 7.52 45.98
C GLN A 34 0.68 8.52 44.82
N THR A 35 1.93 8.87 44.55
CA THR A 35 2.29 9.73 43.41
C THR A 35 2.11 9.00 42.07
N ASN A 36 2.40 7.70 42.03
CA ASN A 36 2.15 6.88 40.84
C ASN A 36 0.66 6.74 40.54
N ASN A 37 -0.20 6.56 41.54
CA ASN A 37 -1.63 6.39 41.30
C ASN A 37 -2.28 7.67 40.75
N ALA A 38 -1.94 8.85 41.29
CA ALA A 38 -2.46 10.11 40.78
C ALA A 38 -1.97 10.43 39.36
N ASN A 39 -0.72 10.07 39.03
CA ASN A 39 -0.18 10.25 37.70
C ASN A 39 -0.74 9.23 36.71
N VAL A 40 -1.04 7.99 37.13
CA VAL A 40 -1.66 6.96 36.29
C VAL A 40 -3.14 7.29 36.03
N GLU A 41 -3.87 7.85 36.99
CA GLU A 41 -5.24 8.32 36.76
C GLU A 41 -5.28 9.55 35.83
N LYS A 42 -4.35 10.49 35.99
CA LYS A 42 -4.21 11.65 35.08
C LYS A 42 -3.78 11.21 33.67
N LEU A 43 -2.84 10.27 33.55
CA LEU A 43 -2.43 9.70 32.27
C LEU A 43 -3.57 8.88 31.64
N ALA A 44 -4.34 8.13 32.43
CA ALA A 44 -5.51 7.40 31.94
C ALA A 44 -6.63 8.36 31.48
N GLN A 45 -6.84 9.49 32.17
CA GLN A 45 -7.79 10.52 31.73
C GLN A 45 -7.30 11.26 30.48
N GLU A 46 -6.00 11.52 30.34
CA GLU A 46 -5.40 12.09 29.12
C GLU A 46 -5.44 11.09 27.95
N MET A 47 -5.20 9.79 28.20
CA MET A 47 -5.28 8.72 27.21
C MET A 47 -6.73 8.35 26.83
N MET A 48 -7.71 8.59 27.72
CA MET A 48 -9.15 8.43 27.42
C MET A 48 -9.76 9.64 26.70
N ALA A 49 -9.09 10.81 26.71
CA ALA A 49 -9.53 12.00 26.00
C ALA A 49 -9.06 12.04 24.52
N ASP A 50 -8.07 11.22 24.15
CA ASP A 50 -7.46 11.22 22.80
C ASP A 50 -7.88 10.02 21.91
N HIS A 51 -8.90 9.26 22.32
CA HIS A 51 -9.54 8.25 21.47
C HIS A 51 -10.83 8.77 20.83
N LYS A 52 -10.70 9.87 20.08
CA LYS A 52 -11.37 9.99 18.77
C LYS A 52 -10.38 9.56 17.69
N HIS A 53 -9.94 8.31 17.74
CA HIS A 53 -9.50 7.66 16.52
C HIS A 53 -10.77 7.31 15.74
N THR A 54 -11.22 8.26 14.94
CA THR A 54 -11.80 7.91 13.65
C THR A 54 -10.85 6.91 13.02
N HIS A 55 -11.30 5.67 12.89
CA HIS A 55 -10.71 4.75 11.95
C HIS A 55 -10.85 5.39 10.56
N ASN A 56 -9.90 6.27 10.20
CA ASN A 56 -9.47 6.43 8.82
C ASN A 56 -8.70 5.15 8.47
N VAL A 57 -9.42 4.02 8.46
CA VAL A 57 -9.23 3.12 7.34
C VAL A 57 -9.57 4.03 6.18
N GLY A 58 -8.55 4.43 5.42
CA GLY A 58 -8.74 4.99 4.10
C GLY A 58 -9.42 3.92 3.25
N HIS A 59 -10.70 3.67 3.51
CA HIS A 59 -11.65 3.59 2.43
C HIS A 59 -11.46 4.93 1.76
N GLU A 60 -10.57 4.98 0.76
CA GLU A 60 -10.63 6.00 -0.26
C GLU A 60 -12.07 5.89 -0.76
N HIS A 61 -12.94 6.71 -0.18
CA HIS A 61 -14.22 7.00 -0.76
C HIS A 61 -13.87 7.33 -2.20
N MET A 62 -14.39 6.54 -3.13
CA MET A 62 -14.28 6.82 -4.55
C MET A 62 -15.00 8.14 -4.78
N HIS A 63 -14.33 9.24 -4.45
CA HIS A 63 -14.59 10.54 -5.00
C HIS A 63 -14.23 10.34 -6.46
N MET A 64 -15.23 9.91 -7.23
CA MET A 64 -15.22 9.98 -8.68
C MET A 64 -15.09 11.46 -9.00
N HIS A 65 -13.87 11.96 -8.97
CA HIS A 65 -13.55 13.27 -9.48
C HIS A 65 -13.90 13.24 -10.96
N GLU A 66 -14.53 14.31 -11.43
CA GLU A 66 -14.79 14.48 -12.84
C GLU A 66 -13.49 14.23 -13.64
N PRO A 67 -13.54 13.43 -14.72
CA PRO A 67 -12.38 13.17 -15.56
C PRO A 67 -11.69 14.47 -15.99
N PHE A 68 -10.37 14.40 -16.18
CA PHE A 68 -9.60 15.50 -16.74
C PHE A 68 -9.68 15.44 -18.27
N GLU A 69 -10.63 16.19 -18.81
CA GLU A 69 -10.81 16.34 -20.24
C GLU A 69 -9.64 17.14 -20.85
N VAL A 70 -9.02 16.58 -21.88
CA VAL A 70 -7.92 17.20 -22.62
C VAL A 70 -8.23 17.20 -24.13
N SER A 71 -7.74 18.21 -24.84
CA SER A 71 -7.87 18.26 -26.30
C SER A 71 -7.10 17.11 -26.96
N GLU A 72 -7.58 16.63 -28.12
CA GLU A 72 -6.91 15.56 -28.89
C GLU A 72 -5.44 15.87 -29.19
N GLU A 73 -5.10 17.15 -29.40
CA GLU A 73 -3.74 17.60 -29.73
C GLU A 73 -2.75 17.43 -28.57
N GLN A 74 -3.22 17.54 -27.32
CA GLN A 74 -2.41 17.42 -26.11
C GLN A 74 -2.65 16.10 -25.39
N ALA A 75 -3.54 15.27 -25.91
CA ALA A 75 -3.96 14.04 -25.27
C ALA A 75 -2.79 13.06 -25.13
N PRO A 76 -2.60 12.49 -23.94
CA PRO A 76 -1.79 11.29 -23.81
C PRO A 76 -2.53 10.09 -24.42
N SER A 77 -1.77 9.06 -24.78
CA SER A 77 -2.32 7.76 -25.16
C SER A 77 -1.54 6.64 -24.49
N VAL A 78 -2.14 5.46 -24.42
CA VAL A 78 -1.50 4.26 -23.91
C VAL A 78 -2.01 3.06 -24.69
N ASP A 79 -1.08 2.19 -25.09
CA ASP A 79 -1.35 0.84 -25.54
C ASP A 79 -0.77 -0.13 -24.49
N LEU A 80 -1.58 -1.09 -24.02
CA LEU A 80 -1.18 -2.10 -23.06
C LEU A 80 -0.74 -3.37 -23.81
N VAL A 81 0.47 -3.85 -23.53
CA VAL A 81 0.96 -5.13 -24.04
C VAL A 81 1.27 -6.05 -22.87
N VAL A 82 0.74 -7.26 -22.92
CA VAL A 82 0.88 -8.25 -21.84
C VAL A 82 1.72 -9.43 -22.31
N PHE A 83 2.82 -9.67 -21.60
CA PHE A 83 3.74 -10.78 -21.85
C PHE A 83 3.65 -11.80 -20.72
N LYS A 84 3.54 -13.09 -21.04
CA LYS A 84 3.76 -14.13 -20.03
C LYS A 84 5.20 -14.07 -19.56
N ASP A 85 5.42 -13.97 -18.25
CA ASP A 85 6.76 -14.03 -17.68
C ASP A 85 7.20 -15.48 -17.53
N ALA A 86 8.47 -15.76 -17.81
CA ALA A 86 9.01 -17.12 -17.82
C ALA A 86 9.14 -17.73 -16.42
N LYS A 87 9.14 -16.92 -15.36
CA LYS A 87 9.34 -17.35 -13.98
C LYS A 87 8.03 -17.30 -13.18
N ASP A 88 7.33 -16.17 -13.22
CA ASP A 88 6.09 -15.98 -12.46
C ASP A 88 5.22 -14.91 -13.10
N GLY A 89 3.91 -15.12 -13.20
CA GLY A 89 3.00 -14.04 -13.57
C GLY A 89 3.14 -13.55 -15.02
N TRP A 90 2.95 -12.24 -15.20
CA TRP A 90 2.96 -11.53 -16.48
C TRP A 90 3.71 -10.19 -16.34
N ASN A 91 4.38 -9.77 -17.41
CA ASN A 91 4.94 -8.43 -17.51
C ASN A 91 4.02 -7.57 -18.37
N LEU A 92 3.55 -6.46 -17.81
CA LEU A 92 2.78 -5.44 -18.49
C LEU A 92 3.74 -4.38 -19.02
N TYR A 93 3.61 -4.05 -20.29
CA TYR A 93 4.26 -2.91 -20.91
C TYR A 93 3.21 -1.89 -21.34
N LEU A 94 3.33 -0.67 -20.82
CA LEU A 94 2.47 0.46 -21.18
C LEU A 94 3.26 1.31 -22.20
N ASP A 95 2.94 1.18 -23.49
CA ASP A 95 3.48 2.07 -24.53
C ASP A 95 2.70 3.37 -24.53
N THR A 96 3.24 4.38 -23.86
CA THR A 96 2.57 5.67 -23.71
C THR A 96 3.10 6.71 -24.69
N LYS A 97 2.23 7.52 -25.28
CA LYS A 97 2.59 8.73 -26.05
C LYS A 97 2.10 9.98 -25.35
N ASN A 98 2.83 11.09 -25.49
CA ASN A 98 2.55 12.37 -24.84
C ASN A 98 2.30 12.27 -23.31
N PHE A 99 2.90 11.26 -22.68
CA PHE A 99 2.74 10.99 -21.27
C PHE A 99 4.08 10.71 -20.61
N LYS A 100 4.24 11.18 -19.38
CA LYS A 100 5.42 11.00 -18.56
C LYS A 100 5.00 10.60 -17.15
N PHE A 101 5.50 9.46 -16.71
CA PHE A 101 5.33 9.04 -15.32
C PHE A 101 6.08 9.98 -14.38
N THR A 102 5.38 10.52 -13.38
CA THR A 102 5.92 11.46 -12.40
C THR A 102 5.58 11.04 -10.96
N PRO A 103 6.13 9.92 -10.46
CA PRO A 103 5.86 9.45 -9.09
C PRO A 103 6.18 10.50 -8.01
N GLY A 104 7.20 11.34 -8.24
CA GLY A 104 7.55 12.43 -7.32
C GLY A 104 6.56 13.60 -7.29
N ASN A 105 5.57 13.62 -8.19
CA ASN A 105 4.56 14.67 -8.29
C ASN A 105 3.14 14.20 -7.94
N VAL A 106 2.95 12.95 -7.52
CA VAL A 106 1.64 12.47 -7.05
C VAL A 106 1.13 13.35 -5.90
N ASN A 107 -0.18 13.63 -5.89
CA ASN A 107 -0.87 14.57 -4.98
C ASN A 107 -0.50 16.04 -5.16
N LYS A 108 0.17 16.41 -6.25
CA LYS A 108 0.43 17.83 -6.61
C LYS A 108 -0.51 18.27 -7.72
N GLU A 109 -0.43 19.55 -8.06
CA GLU A 109 -1.18 20.14 -9.17
C GLU A 109 -0.95 19.39 -10.49
N ASN A 110 -2.00 19.34 -11.30
CA ASN A 110 -1.95 18.69 -12.60
C ASN A 110 -1.02 19.42 -13.57
N ILE A 111 -0.21 18.64 -14.30
CA ILE A 111 0.55 19.07 -15.46
C ILE A 111 0.13 18.15 -16.60
N ILE A 112 -0.40 18.73 -17.69
CA ILE A 112 -0.90 17.96 -18.83
C ILE A 112 0.19 17.04 -19.37
N GLY A 113 -0.14 15.76 -19.55
CA GLY A 113 0.81 14.74 -20.01
C GLY A 113 1.71 14.21 -18.90
N GLU A 114 1.50 14.58 -17.63
CA GLU A 114 2.19 13.97 -16.49
C GLU A 114 1.20 13.22 -15.59
N GLY A 115 1.71 12.21 -14.86
CA GLY A 115 0.90 11.47 -13.90
C GLY A 115 1.40 10.07 -13.59
N HIS A 116 0.44 9.16 -13.39
CA HIS A 116 0.64 7.74 -13.17
C HIS A 116 -0.50 6.94 -13.81
N ALA A 117 -0.36 5.62 -13.89
CA ALA A 117 -1.45 4.78 -14.36
C ALA A 117 -2.14 4.07 -13.19
N HIS A 118 -3.43 3.79 -13.29
CA HIS A 118 -4.10 2.84 -12.42
C HIS A 118 -4.17 1.47 -13.09
N LEU A 119 -4.02 0.42 -12.30
CA LEU A 119 -4.20 -0.98 -12.71
C LEU A 119 -5.52 -1.51 -12.17
N TYR A 120 -6.28 -2.14 -13.05
CA TYR A 120 -7.51 -2.84 -12.73
C TYR A 120 -7.44 -4.29 -13.22
N ILE A 121 -8.00 -5.21 -12.42
CA ILE A 121 -8.17 -6.62 -12.79
C ILE A 121 -9.66 -6.94 -12.62
N ASP A 122 -10.31 -7.40 -13.69
CA ASP A 122 -11.74 -7.72 -13.72
C ASP A 122 -12.66 -6.58 -13.24
N GLY A 123 -12.20 -5.33 -13.43
CA GLY A 123 -12.89 -4.11 -13.01
C GLY A 123 -12.51 -3.62 -11.61
N ASP A 124 -11.82 -4.42 -10.80
CA ASP A 124 -11.37 -4.02 -9.47
C ASP A 124 -10.04 -3.27 -9.55
N LYS A 125 -9.97 -2.10 -8.90
CA LYS A 125 -8.75 -1.29 -8.83
C LYS A 125 -7.73 -1.94 -7.91
N ILE A 126 -6.59 -2.35 -8.47
CA ILE A 126 -5.53 -3.05 -7.76
C ILE A 126 -4.46 -2.11 -7.25
N GLY A 127 -4.12 -1.07 -8.01
CA GLY A 127 -3.09 -0.15 -7.59
C GLY A 127 -2.67 0.87 -8.62
N ARG A 128 -1.50 1.45 -8.40
CA ARG A 128 -0.88 2.49 -9.22
C ARG A 128 0.38 1.94 -9.88
N ILE A 129 0.63 2.32 -11.13
CA ILE A 129 1.83 2.01 -11.89
C ILE A 129 2.58 3.32 -12.17
N TYR A 130 3.88 3.34 -11.86
CA TYR A 130 4.74 4.53 -11.96
C TYR A 130 5.83 4.44 -13.02
N SER A 131 5.73 3.47 -13.94
CA SER A 131 6.68 3.29 -15.02
C SER A 131 6.03 2.59 -16.20
N ASN A 132 6.72 2.52 -17.34
CA ASN A 132 6.24 1.79 -18.50
C ASN A 132 6.17 0.27 -18.29
N TRP A 133 6.83 -0.27 -17.25
CA TRP A 133 6.82 -1.70 -16.96
C TRP A 133 6.20 -1.98 -15.60
N TYR A 134 5.42 -3.05 -15.53
CA TYR A 134 4.86 -3.57 -14.28
C TYR A 134 4.87 -5.09 -14.29
N HIS A 135 5.24 -5.71 -13.17
CA HIS A 135 5.18 -7.15 -13.01
C HIS A 135 3.91 -7.52 -12.23
N LEU A 136 3.03 -8.30 -12.86
CA LEU A 136 1.80 -8.81 -12.28
C LEU A 136 2.04 -10.26 -11.79
N PRO A 137 2.09 -10.50 -10.47
CA PRO A 137 2.36 -11.84 -9.93
C PRO A 137 1.23 -12.82 -10.27
N ALA A 138 1.56 -14.10 -10.53
CA ALA A 138 0.51 -15.07 -10.84
C ALA A 138 -0.42 -15.36 -9.66
N SER A 139 0.06 -15.17 -8.43
CA SER A 139 -0.73 -15.36 -7.21
C SER A 139 -1.91 -14.38 -7.06
N TRP A 140 -1.99 -13.36 -7.91
CA TRP A 140 -3.09 -12.40 -7.93
C TRP A 140 -4.24 -12.82 -8.84
N LEU A 141 -4.04 -13.87 -9.64
CA LEU A 141 -4.99 -14.32 -10.65
C LEU A 141 -5.36 -15.78 -10.38
N GLU A 142 -6.65 -16.07 -10.44
CA GLU A 142 -7.14 -17.44 -10.39
C GLU A 142 -6.97 -18.11 -11.77
N LYS A 143 -7.26 -19.42 -11.86
CA LYS A 143 -7.32 -20.09 -13.16
C LYS A 143 -8.55 -19.59 -13.92
N GLY A 144 -8.38 -19.20 -15.16
CA GLY A 144 -9.46 -18.68 -15.99
C GLY A 144 -9.08 -17.46 -16.82
N GLU A 145 -10.11 -16.80 -17.34
CA GLU A 145 -9.99 -15.55 -18.11
C GLU A 145 -9.99 -14.35 -17.16
N HIS A 146 -9.08 -13.40 -17.40
CA HIS A 146 -8.98 -12.15 -16.64
C HIS A 146 -8.80 -10.95 -17.57
N LYS A 147 -9.48 -9.85 -17.24
CA LYS A 147 -9.35 -8.56 -17.93
C LYS A 147 -8.37 -7.67 -17.18
N ILE A 148 -7.29 -7.29 -17.84
CA ILE A 148 -6.28 -6.36 -17.32
C ILE A 148 -6.51 -5.01 -17.97
N LYS A 149 -7.02 -4.05 -17.21
CA LYS A 149 -7.22 -2.67 -17.69
C LYS A 149 -6.23 -1.73 -17.01
N ILE A 150 -5.74 -0.76 -17.78
CA ILE A 150 -5.04 0.41 -17.25
C ILE A 150 -5.76 1.70 -17.65
N ASP A 151 -5.64 2.75 -16.85
CA ASP A 151 -5.96 4.11 -17.26
C ASP A 151 -4.78 5.05 -16.99
N LEU A 152 -4.70 6.15 -17.72
CA LEU A 152 -3.78 7.23 -17.38
C LEU A 152 -4.50 8.22 -16.46
N THR A 153 -3.83 8.59 -15.38
CA THR A 153 -4.36 9.45 -14.32
C THR A 153 -3.39 10.61 -14.03
N THR A 154 -3.94 11.81 -13.85
CA THR A 154 -3.19 13.03 -13.51
C THR A 154 -2.53 12.96 -12.12
N ASN A 155 -1.64 13.91 -11.83
CA ASN A 155 -1.01 14.02 -10.51
C ASN A 155 -2.02 14.36 -9.39
N ASP A 156 -3.15 14.99 -9.71
CA ASP A 156 -4.26 15.29 -8.79
C ASP A 156 -5.38 14.23 -8.82
N HIS A 157 -5.09 13.02 -9.31
CA HIS A 157 -5.96 11.83 -9.29
C HIS A 157 -7.25 11.91 -10.15
N LYS A 158 -7.23 12.64 -11.25
CA LYS A 158 -8.29 12.62 -12.26
C LYS A 158 -7.88 11.72 -13.42
N THR A 159 -8.78 10.83 -13.85
CA THR A 159 -8.55 10.03 -15.06
C THR A 159 -8.52 10.95 -16.27
N TYR A 160 -7.51 10.82 -17.14
CA TYR A 160 -7.47 11.56 -18.41
C TYR A 160 -8.63 11.12 -19.30
N SER A 161 -9.28 12.07 -19.99
CA SER A 161 -10.30 11.78 -20.98
C SER A 161 -10.19 12.66 -22.23
N VAL A 162 -10.64 12.12 -23.36
CA VAL A 162 -10.74 12.80 -24.64
C VAL A 162 -12.10 12.53 -25.25
N ASN A 163 -12.84 13.58 -25.57
CA ASN A 163 -14.24 13.55 -25.99
C ASN A 163 -15.12 12.73 -25.03
N GLY A 164 -14.87 12.84 -23.72
CA GLY A 164 -15.58 12.09 -22.69
C GLY A 164 -15.26 10.59 -22.62
N LYS A 165 -14.27 10.11 -23.36
CA LYS A 165 -13.75 8.73 -23.26
C LYS A 165 -12.45 8.72 -22.47
N GLU A 166 -12.34 7.82 -21.50
CA GLU A 166 -11.11 7.61 -20.72
C GLU A 166 -9.92 7.23 -21.62
N VAL A 167 -8.76 7.82 -21.34
CA VAL A 167 -7.47 7.36 -21.88
C VAL A 167 -7.06 6.10 -21.13
N SER A 168 -7.42 4.96 -21.69
CA SER A 168 -7.28 3.64 -21.09
C SER A 168 -7.09 2.58 -22.17
N ASP A 169 -6.56 1.42 -21.77
CA ASP A 169 -6.51 0.23 -22.61
C ASP A 169 -6.76 -1.03 -21.77
N GLU A 170 -7.26 -2.09 -22.40
CA GLU A 170 -7.64 -3.35 -21.74
C GLU A 170 -7.20 -4.56 -22.57
N GLU A 171 -6.54 -5.50 -21.92
CA GLU A 171 -6.12 -6.77 -22.50
C GLU A 171 -6.72 -7.94 -21.75
N THR A 172 -7.05 -9.01 -22.47
CA THR A 172 -7.58 -10.25 -21.87
C THR A 172 -6.48 -11.31 -21.85
N ILE A 173 -6.26 -11.92 -20.68
CA ILE A 173 -5.32 -13.03 -20.51
C ILE A 173 -6.03 -14.29 -20.02
N ILE A 174 -5.45 -15.44 -20.32
CA ILE A 174 -5.91 -16.74 -19.84
C ILE A 174 -4.84 -17.33 -18.91
N VAL A 175 -5.27 -17.77 -17.74
CA VAL A 175 -4.46 -18.44 -16.72
C VAL A 175 -4.82 -19.92 -16.70
N GLU A 176 -3.83 -20.78 -16.99
CA GLU A 176 -4.01 -22.23 -17.12
C GLU A 176 -3.93 -23.02 -15.80
#